data_AF-A0A368H7F0-F1
#
_entry.id   AF-A0A368H7F0-F1
#
_cell.length_a   1.000
_cell.length_b   1.000
_cell.length_c   1.000
_cell.angle_alpha   90.00
_cell.angle_beta   90.00
_cell.angle_gamma   90.00
#
_symmetry.space_group_name_H-M   'P 1'
#
loop_
_entity.id
_entity.type
_entity.pdbx_description
1 polymer ?
#
loop_
_entity_poly.entity_id
_entity_poly.type
_entity_poly.pdbx_seq_one_letter_code
_entity_poly.pdbx_strand_id
1 'polypeptide(L)'
;AYLAEVILGASNPGLARCLHVYRRSKNYDDLFTYEACIRKLLGNSSHFGHIKILPKGTAWARDNWMTNSLWSPERDFMMHNWKLTQLRTYKNTPLP
;
A
#
# COMPACT_ATOMS: atom_id res chain seq x y z
N ALA A 1 7.60 3.92 -4.32
CA ALA A 1 6.16 3.68 -4.13
C ALA A 1 5.70 2.99 -5.38
N TYR A 2 5.72 1.65 -5.35
CA TYR A 2 5.50 0.83 -6.53
C TYR A 2 4.19 1.19 -7.25
N LEU A 3 3.13 1.50 -6.49
CA LEU A 3 1.85 1.95 -7.05
C LEU A 3 1.97 3.21 -7.94
N ALA A 4 2.74 4.21 -7.51
CA ALA A 4 2.92 5.44 -8.28
C ALA A 4 3.79 5.20 -9.53
N GLU A 5 4.74 4.28 -9.47
CA GLU A 5 5.55 3.84 -10.62
C GLU A 5 4.68 3.14 -11.67
N VAL A 6 3.73 2.31 -11.23
CA VAL A 6 2.75 1.63 -12.10
C VAL A 6 1.78 2.63 -12.73
N ILE A 7 1.24 3.57 -11.95
CA ILE A 7 0.23 4.53 -12.42
C ILE A 7 0.83 5.59 -13.36
N LEU A 8 1.98 6.16 -12.99
CA LEU A 8 2.56 7.31 -13.69
C LEU A 8 3.62 6.92 -14.73
N GLY A 9 4.12 5.68 -14.67
CA GLY A 9 5.28 5.22 -15.42
C GLY A 9 6.60 5.56 -14.71
N ALA A 10 7.56 4.63 -14.78
CA ALA A 10 8.86 4.77 -14.10
C ALA A 10 9.68 5.98 -14.57
N SER A 11 9.45 6.47 -15.79
CA SER A 11 10.13 7.64 -16.38
C SER A 11 9.50 8.98 -16.02
N ASN A 12 8.45 9.01 -15.16
CA ASN A 12 7.78 10.25 -14.81
C ASN A 12 8.73 11.21 -14.04
N PRO A 13 8.96 12.44 -14.53
CA PRO A 13 9.91 13.37 -13.90
C PRO A 13 9.43 13.89 -12.54
N GLY A 14 8.12 13.89 -12.28
CA GLY A 14 7.57 14.17 -10.97
C GLY A 14 7.95 13.08 -9.96
N LEU A 15 7.81 11.83 -10.37
CA LEU A 15 8.12 10.66 -9.54
C LEU A 15 9.60 10.62 -9.12
N ALA A 16 10.51 10.98 -10.03
CA ALA A 16 11.95 11.08 -9.72
C ALA A 16 12.24 12.03 -8.55
N ARG A 17 11.52 13.15 -8.45
CA ARG A 17 11.65 14.12 -7.34
C ARG A 17 11.12 13.54 -6.01
N CYS A 18 9.98 12.86 -6.01
CA CYS A 18 9.51 12.22 -4.78
C CYS A 18 10.44 11.09 -4.33
N LEU A 19 10.93 10.26 -5.26
CA LEU A 19 11.90 9.20 -4.94
C LEU A 19 13.21 9.75 -4.38
N HIS A 20 13.61 10.95 -4.79
CA HIS A 20 14.77 11.63 -4.24
C HIS A 20 14.58 11.99 -2.74
N VAL A 21 13.40 12.47 -2.35
CA VAL A 21 13.04 12.70 -0.94
C VAL A 21 13.11 11.38 -0.16
N TYR A 22 12.48 10.33 -0.67
CA TYR A 22 12.49 9.01 -0.03
C TYR A 22 13.90 8.48 0.22
N ARG A 23 14.79 8.56 -0.77
CA ARG A 23 16.19 8.08 -0.66
C ARG A 23 17.00 8.80 0.41
N ARG A 24 16.59 10.01 0.82
CA ARG A 24 17.28 10.83 1.83
C ARG A 24 16.58 10.81 3.18
N SER A 25 15.42 10.17 3.26
CA SER A 25 14.62 10.06 4.47
C SER A 25 15.41 9.44 5.62
N LYS A 26 15.39 10.08 6.79
CA LYS A 26 16.03 9.62 8.03
C LYS A 26 15.04 9.40 9.16
N ASN A 27 13.84 9.96 9.06
CA ASN A 27 12.83 9.92 10.10
C ASN A 27 11.42 9.81 9.49
N TYR A 28 10.41 9.78 10.35
CA TYR A 28 9.00 9.68 9.93
C TYR A 28 8.50 10.94 9.21
N ASP A 29 8.99 12.13 9.56
CA ASP A 29 8.57 13.38 8.91
C ASP A 29 9.01 13.43 7.44
N ASP A 30 10.22 12.94 7.16
CA ASP A 30 10.72 12.78 5.79
C ASP A 30 9.86 11.78 4.99
N LEU A 31 9.42 10.69 5.64
CA LEU A 31 8.51 9.71 5.03
C LEU A 31 7.15 10.32 4.73
N PHE A 32 6.57 11.09 5.64
CA PHE A 32 5.31 11.80 5.40
C PHE A 32 5.45 12.84 4.28
N THR A 33 6.59 13.51 4.20
CA THR A 33 6.91 14.43 3.11
C THR A 33 6.94 13.70 1.77
N TYR A 34 7.56 12.52 1.72
CA TYR A 34 7.55 11.64 0.56
C TYR A 34 6.12 11.22 0.17
N GLU A 35 5.30 10.78 1.12
CA GLU A 35 3.91 10.38 0.88
C GLU A 35 3.07 11.54 0.34
N ALA A 36 3.20 12.73 0.91
CA ALA A 36 2.54 13.93 0.43
C ALA A 36 2.94 14.29 -1.01
N CYS A 37 4.23 14.15 -1.34
CA CYS A 37 4.75 14.34 -2.70
C CYS A 37 4.07 13.38 -3.70
N ILE A 38 3.98 12.08 -3.37
CA ILE A 38 3.31 11.08 -4.22
C ILE A 38 1.82 11.38 -4.35
N ARG A 39 1.12 11.71 -3.25
CA ARG A 39 -0.30 12.07 -3.30
C ARG A 39 -0.54 13.29 -4.20
N LYS A 40 0.33 14.30 -4.15
CA LYS A 40 0.25 15.47 -5.03
C LYS A 40 0.43 15.10 -6.51
N LEU A 41 1.32 14.16 -6.82
CA LEU A 41 1.51 13.70 -8.21
C LEU A 41 0.33 12.92 -8.75
N LEU A 42 -0.27 12.04 -7.94
CA LEU A 42 -1.48 11.30 -8.33
C LEU A 42 -2.71 12.21 -8.46
N GLY A 43 -2.68 13.36 -7.78
CA GLY A 43 -3.75 14.34 -7.81
C GLY A 43 -5.02 13.85 -7.13
N ASN A 44 -6.16 14.41 -7.54
CA ASN A 44 -7.47 14.08 -6.96
C ASN A 44 -8.16 12.89 -7.64
N SER A 45 -7.50 12.22 -8.60
CA SER A 45 -8.08 11.04 -9.24
C SER A 45 -8.07 9.85 -8.28
N SER A 46 -9.20 9.16 -8.19
CA SER A 46 -9.36 7.91 -7.47
C SER A 46 -9.38 6.69 -8.38
N HIS A 47 -9.35 6.87 -9.71
CA HIS A 47 -9.42 5.81 -10.71
C HIS A 47 -8.26 5.92 -11.71
N PHE A 48 -7.52 4.82 -11.88
CA PHE A 48 -6.36 4.69 -12.76
C PHE A 48 -6.43 3.36 -13.51
N GLY A 49 -7.20 3.31 -14.60
CA GLY A 49 -7.47 2.06 -15.32
C GLY A 49 -8.16 1.02 -14.42
N HIS A 50 -7.52 -0.13 -14.23
CA HIS A 50 -8.01 -1.20 -13.35
C HIS A 50 -7.70 -0.97 -11.85
N ILE A 51 -7.04 0.13 -11.50
CA ILE A 51 -6.67 0.47 -10.13
C ILE A 51 -7.63 1.53 -9.59
N LYS A 52 -8.19 1.30 -8.41
CA LYS A 52 -9.02 2.27 -7.68
C LYS A 52 -8.41 2.57 -6.30
N ILE A 53 -8.20 3.86 -6.01
CA ILE A 53 -7.81 4.34 -4.69
C ILE A 53 -9.08 4.73 -3.94
N LEU A 54 -9.34 4.05 -2.82
CA LEU A 54 -10.52 4.29 -2.00
C LEU A 54 -10.27 5.44 -1.02
N PRO A 55 -11.28 6.28 -0.74
CA PRO A 55 -11.17 7.31 0.30
C PRO A 55 -10.77 6.73 1.65
N LYS A 56 -10.09 7.52 2.47
CA LYS A 56 -9.69 7.11 3.82
C LYS A 56 -10.93 6.75 4.64
N GLY A 57 -10.94 5.56 5.24
CA GLY A 57 -12.04 5.10 6.10
C GLY A 57 -13.22 4.43 5.37
N THR A 58 -13.20 4.31 4.05
CA THR A 58 -14.29 3.66 3.29
C THR A 58 -14.01 2.20 2.94
N ALA A 59 -12.84 1.68 3.32
CA ALA A 59 -12.42 0.31 3.05
C ALA A 59 -11.41 -0.16 4.11
N TRP A 60 -11.41 -1.47 4.34
CA TRP A 60 -10.60 -2.16 5.35
C TRP A 60 -9.71 -3.25 4.73
N ALA A 61 -8.40 -3.04 4.64
CA ALA A 61 -7.51 -4.16 4.32
C ALA A 61 -7.32 -5.03 5.57
N ARG A 62 -7.39 -6.35 5.43
CA ARG A 62 -7.07 -7.27 6.53
C ARG A 62 -5.55 -7.38 6.63
N ASP A 63 -5.00 -7.27 7.83
CA ASP A 63 -3.58 -7.58 8.04
C ASP A 63 -3.35 -9.08 7.80
N ASN A 64 -2.37 -9.40 6.96
CA ASN A 64 -2.08 -10.76 6.56
C ASN A 64 -1.65 -11.66 7.73
N TRP A 65 -1.03 -11.10 8.77
CA TRP A 65 -0.57 -11.88 9.93
C TRP A 65 -1.72 -12.50 10.73
N MET A 66 -2.91 -11.88 10.71
CA MET A 66 -4.09 -12.42 11.40
C MET A 66 -4.56 -13.73 10.76
N THR A 67 -4.40 -13.90 9.45
CA THR A 67 -4.85 -15.09 8.73
C THR A 67 -3.70 -15.94 8.20
N ASN A 68 -2.46 -15.71 8.63
CA ASN A 68 -1.27 -16.33 8.04
C ASN A 68 -1.19 -16.21 6.52
N SER A 69 -1.62 -15.08 5.99
CA SER A 69 -1.75 -14.85 4.56
C SER A 69 -2.69 -15.82 3.83
N LEU A 70 -3.57 -16.53 4.55
CA LEU A 70 -4.66 -17.26 3.94
C LEU A 70 -5.75 -16.27 3.50
N TRP A 71 -6.32 -16.55 2.33
CA TRP A 71 -7.34 -15.74 1.68
C TRP A 71 -8.71 -16.41 1.81
N SER A 72 -9.71 -15.68 2.31
CA SER A 72 -11.13 -16.06 2.21
C SER A 72 -11.73 -15.47 0.92
N PRO A 73 -12.16 -16.32 -0.03
CA PRO A 73 -12.85 -15.87 -1.24
C PRO A 73 -14.10 -15.03 -0.98
N GLU A 74 -14.75 -15.23 0.17
CA GLU A 74 -16.02 -14.60 0.53
C GLU A 74 -15.84 -13.31 1.34
N ARG A 75 -14.70 -13.12 2.02
CA ARG A 75 -14.50 -12.03 2.99
C ARG A 75 -13.31 -11.13 2.71
N ASP A 76 -12.28 -11.64 2.04
CA ASP A 76 -11.05 -10.89 1.80
C ASP A 76 -11.11 -10.20 0.44
N PHE A 77 -10.82 -8.89 0.45
CA PHE A 77 -10.78 -8.09 -0.76
C PHE A 77 -9.43 -7.38 -0.95
N MET A 78 -8.66 -7.16 0.11
CA MET A 78 -7.28 -6.62 0.09
C MET A 78 -6.48 -7.09 1.31
N MET A 79 -5.23 -7.52 1.10
CA MET A 79 -4.26 -7.83 2.16
C MET A 79 -3.30 -6.67 2.37
N HIS A 80 -3.12 -6.26 3.61
CA HIS A 80 -2.15 -5.23 3.99
C HIS A 80 -0.82 -5.86 4.44
N ASN A 81 0.28 -5.32 3.90
CA ASN A 81 1.65 -5.42 4.42
C ASN A 81 2.13 -6.86 4.70
N TRP A 82 2.48 -7.60 3.64
CA TRP A 82 2.94 -8.98 3.74
C TRP A 82 4.25 -9.11 4.55
N LYS A 83 4.12 -9.32 5.86
CA LYS A 83 5.24 -9.48 6.79
C LYS A 83 5.33 -10.94 7.24
N LEU A 84 6.21 -11.69 6.59
CA LEU A 84 6.45 -13.10 6.90
C LEU A 84 6.86 -13.34 8.36
N THR A 85 7.57 -12.38 8.96
CA THR A 85 8.03 -12.47 10.36
C THR A 85 6.91 -12.36 11.39
N GLN A 86 5.70 -11.95 10.99
CA GLN A 86 4.57 -11.74 11.90
C GLN A 86 3.52 -12.86 11.83
N LEU A 87 3.71 -13.86 10.95
CA LEU A 87 2.77 -14.97 10.80
C LEU A 87 2.60 -15.71 12.14
N ARG A 88 1.35 -16.01 12.49
CA ARG A 88 1.01 -16.75 13.72
C ARG A 88 1.03 -18.25 13.44
N THR A 89 1.10 -19.07 14.48
CA THR A 89 0.92 -20.52 14.32
C THR A 89 -0.48 -20.88 14.79
N TYR A 90 -1.28 -21.46 13.90
CA TYR A 90 -2.61 -21.97 14.24
C TYR A 90 -2.59 -23.49 14.29
N LYS A 91 -3.31 -24.06 15.25
CA LYS A 91 -3.45 -25.52 15.40
C LYS A 91 -4.63 -26.10 14.61
N ASN A 92 -5.61 -25.25 14.26
CA ASN A 92 -6.87 -25.67 13.64
C ASN A 92 -7.27 -24.73 12.50
N THR A 93 -8.05 -25.25 11.56
CA THR A 93 -8.75 -24.53 10.49
C THR A 93 -10.27 -24.82 10.59
N PRO A 94 -11.18 -23.89 10.19
CA PRO A 94 -10.92 -22.57 9.61
C PRO A 94 -10.42 -21.55 10.66
N LEU A 95 -9.66 -20.56 10.20
CA LEU A 95 -9.16 -19.48 11.05
C LEU A 95 -10.34 -18.58 11.50
N PRO A 96 -10.33 -18.06 12.74
CA PRO A 96 -11.36 -17.15 13.24
C PRO A 96 -11.43 -15.83 12.47
#